data_AF-B4NI71-F1
#
_entry.id   AF-B4NI71-F1
#
_cell.length_a   1.000
_cell.length_b   1.000
_cell.length_c   1.000
_cell.angle_alpha   90.00
_cell.angle_beta   90.00
_cell.angle_gamma   90.00
#
_symmetry.space_group_name_H-M   'P 1'
#
loop_
_entity.id
_entity.type
_entity.pdbx_description
1 polymer ?
#
loop_
_entity_poly.entity_id
_entity_poly.type
_entity_poly.pdbx_seq_one_letter_code
_entity_poly.pdbx_strand_id
1 'polypeptide(L)'
;MYQEYLNQLATSIGPLGSDELKELLNDDDKLDQKVDEVLENLKQQKTNVFEDNRVRAERNIEKEPKVIELRGKLSELSEEGRTRCSAVQDKLTQLKQKSGGTSQEAALALLQTAASESEEQTEEMVKKFNENETNVEAFLEDFLSSRKQMHLRRLKAEKMQDLIRNKRRSTAPAAGGGAIPPYGNLPPGSGFYPSAAPGSGVPYPMMGPLMPMPPPAGRPY
;
A
#
# COMPACT_ATOMS: atom_id res chain seq x y z
N MET A 1 -28.50 42.49 -3.48
CA MET A 1 -28.81 41.78 -4.75
C MET A 1 -29.60 42.63 -5.73
N TYR A 2 -30.63 43.39 -5.31
CA TYR A 2 -31.40 44.23 -6.25
C TYR A 2 -30.71 45.53 -6.70
N GLN A 3 -29.69 45.98 -5.96
CA GLN A 3 -29.04 47.26 -6.15
C GLN A 3 -28.31 47.39 -7.49
N GLU A 4 -27.83 46.26 -8.04
CA GLU A 4 -27.22 46.22 -9.37
C GLU A 4 -28.25 46.48 -10.48
N TYR A 5 -29.43 45.85 -10.38
CA TYR A 5 -30.53 46.08 -11.33
C TYR A 5 -31.11 47.49 -11.20
N LEU A 6 -31.18 48.03 -9.98
CA LEU A 6 -31.59 49.43 -9.77
C LEU A 6 -30.59 50.43 -10.37
N ASN A 7 -29.29 50.14 -10.28
CA ASN A 7 -28.26 50.96 -10.93
C ASN A 7 -28.30 50.84 -12.46
N GLN A 8 -28.58 49.65 -13.01
CA GLN A 8 -28.78 49.44 -14.45
C GLN A 8 -30.03 50.19 -14.95
N LEU A 9 -31.13 50.15 -14.20
CA LEU A 9 -32.34 50.90 -14.49
C LEU A 9 -32.09 52.42 -14.43
N ALA A 10 -31.42 52.91 -13.39
CA ALA A 10 -31.05 54.33 -13.27
C ALA A 10 -30.15 54.79 -14.42
N THR A 11 -29.24 53.93 -14.89
CA THR A 11 -28.37 54.22 -16.05
C THR A 11 -29.16 54.23 -17.36
N SER A 12 -30.17 53.36 -17.50
CA SER A 12 -31.06 53.32 -18.67
C SER A 12 -32.01 54.52 -18.76
N ILE A 13 -32.38 55.09 -17.62
CA ILE A 13 -33.34 56.21 -17.50
C ILE A 13 -32.63 57.57 -17.50
N GLY A 14 -31.37 57.64 -17.04
CA GLY A 14 -30.57 58.86 -16.95
C GLY A 14 -30.45 59.73 -18.22
N PRO A 15 -30.42 59.19 -19.46
CA PRO A 15 -30.32 60.00 -20.68
C PRO A 15 -31.67 60.49 -21.23
N LEU A 16 -32.81 60.11 -20.64
CA LEU A 16 -34.15 60.51 -21.13
C LEU A 16 -34.44 61.99 -20.88
N GLY A 17 -35.13 62.64 -21.81
CA GLY A 17 -35.54 64.05 -21.70
C GLY A 17 -36.68 64.25 -20.70
N SER A 18 -36.93 65.51 -20.29
CA SER A 18 -38.00 65.83 -19.31
C SER A 18 -39.40 65.42 -19.77
N ASP A 19 -39.66 65.39 -21.08
CA ASP A 19 -40.97 65.02 -21.63
C ASP A 19 -41.13 63.49 -21.68
N GLU A 20 -40.06 62.76 -22.03
CA GLU A 20 -40.02 61.29 -22.01
C GLU A 20 -40.09 60.72 -20.59
N LEU A 21 -39.47 61.39 -19.62
CA LEU A 21 -39.56 61.04 -18.20
C LEU A 21 -40.98 61.25 -17.64
N LYS A 22 -41.68 62.31 -18.09
CA LYS A 22 -43.09 62.53 -17.71
C LYS A 22 -44.01 61.49 -18.35
N GLU A 23 -43.72 61.09 -19.58
CA GLU A 23 -44.47 60.03 -20.26
C GLU A 23 -44.27 58.69 -19.55
N LEU A 24 -43.03 58.34 -19.21
CA LEU A 24 -42.70 57.13 -18.47
C LEU A 24 -43.28 57.11 -17.05
N LEU A 25 -43.43 58.28 -16.41
CA LEU A 25 -44.06 58.40 -15.09
C LEU A 25 -45.59 58.27 -15.13
N ASN A 26 -46.22 58.60 -16.26
CA ASN A 26 -47.67 58.60 -16.42
C ASN A 26 -48.21 57.34 -17.10
N ASP A 27 -47.33 56.42 -17.51
CA ASP A 27 -47.65 55.20 -18.26
C ASP A 27 -46.96 53.99 -17.59
N ASP A 28 -47.68 53.33 -16.70
CA ASP A 28 -47.18 52.19 -15.91
C ASP A 28 -46.72 51.04 -16.82
N ASP A 29 -47.35 50.84 -17.99
CA ASP A 29 -46.98 49.78 -18.94
C ASP A 29 -45.58 50.03 -19.54
N LYS A 30 -45.23 51.29 -19.83
CA LYS A 30 -43.89 51.66 -20.31
C LYS A 30 -42.83 51.52 -19.22
N LEU A 31 -43.20 51.81 -17.97
CA LEU A 31 -42.31 51.63 -16.83
C LEU A 31 -42.01 50.14 -16.61
N ASP A 32 -43.03 49.29 -16.67
CA ASP A 32 -42.89 47.84 -16.57
C ASP A 32 -42.02 47.28 -17.70
N GLN A 33 -42.17 47.78 -18.93
CA GLN A 33 -41.33 47.40 -20.06
C GLN A 33 -39.83 47.72 -19.81
N LYS A 34 -39.52 48.88 -19.20
CA LYS A 34 -38.15 49.25 -18.83
C LYS A 34 -37.58 48.36 -17.73
N VAL A 35 -38.41 47.95 -16.78
CA VAL A 35 -38.03 47.00 -15.73
C VAL A 35 -37.77 45.62 -16.34
N ASP A 36 -38.62 45.16 -17.28
CA ASP A 36 -38.46 43.89 -17.98
C ASP A 36 -37.18 43.84 -18.82
N GLU A 37 -36.80 44.94 -19.49
CA GLU A 37 -35.53 45.06 -20.22
C GLU A 37 -34.32 44.82 -19.30
N VAL A 38 -34.33 45.37 -18.08
CA VAL A 38 -33.24 45.19 -17.10
C VAL A 38 -33.25 43.76 -16.52
N LEU A 39 -34.43 43.18 -16.33
CA LEU A 39 -34.59 41.82 -15.82
C LEU A 39 -34.31 40.73 -16.88
N GLU A 40 -34.29 41.06 -18.17
CA GLU A 40 -34.01 40.10 -19.24
C GLU A 40 -32.63 39.46 -19.10
N ASN A 41 -31.61 40.22 -18.69
CA ASN A 41 -30.28 39.67 -18.38
C ASN A 41 -30.33 38.62 -17.27
N LEU A 42 -31.13 38.84 -16.24
CA LEU A 42 -31.33 37.88 -15.15
C LEU A 42 -32.10 36.65 -15.62
N LYS A 43 -33.13 36.82 -16.48
CA LYS A 43 -33.86 35.72 -17.11
C LYS A 43 -32.92 34.86 -17.97
N GLN A 44 -32.01 35.48 -18.73
CA GLN A 44 -31.02 34.78 -19.54
C GLN A 44 -29.98 34.05 -18.68
N GLN A 45 -29.45 34.68 -17.63
CA GLN A 45 -28.54 34.03 -16.68
C GLN A 45 -29.20 32.82 -16.00
N LYS A 46 -30.47 32.97 -15.60
CA LYS A 46 -31.28 31.87 -15.06
C LYS A 46 -31.32 30.71 -16.05
N THR A 47 -31.70 30.96 -17.31
CA THR A 47 -31.77 29.92 -18.35
C THR A 47 -30.42 29.23 -18.55
N ASN A 48 -29.33 30.00 -18.66
CA ASN A 48 -27.98 29.46 -18.82
C ASN A 48 -27.58 28.55 -17.65
N VAL A 49 -27.92 28.92 -16.41
CA VAL A 49 -27.63 28.10 -15.23
C VAL A 49 -28.47 26.82 -15.21
N PHE A 50 -29.74 26.89 -15.62
CA PHE A 50 -30.59 25.70 -15.76
C PHE A 50 -30.06 24.75 -16.82
N GLU A 51 -29.63 25.27 -17.97
CA GLU A 51 -29.04 24.48 -19.04
C GLU A 51 -27.71 23.84 -18.61
N ASP A 52 -26.80 24.59 -17.98
CA ASP A 52 -25.54 24.05 -17.49
C ASP A 52 -25.77 23.00 -16.39
N ASN A 53 -26.69 23.26 -15.45
CA ASN A 53 -27.06 22.28 -14.43
C ASN A 53 -27.61 21.00 -15.06
N ARG A 54 -28.50 21.12 -16.05
CA ARG A 54 -29.07 19.98 -16.77
C ARG A 54 -27.99 19.16 -17.47
N VAL A 55 -27.11 19.81 -18.24
CA VAL A 55 -26.02 19.13 -18.95
C VAL A 55 -25.07 18.44 -17.96
N ARG A 56 -24.79 19.07 -16.81
CA ARG A 56 -23.97 18.46 -15.75
C ARG A 56 -24.65 17.26 -15.11
N ALA A 57 -25.95 17.34 -14.86
CA ALA A 57 -26.74 16.25 -14.29
C ALA A 57 -26.80 15.06 -15.26
N GLU A 58 -27.08 15.31 -16.55
CA GLU A 58 -27.08 14.29 -17.60
C GLU A 58 -25.70 13.60 -17.69
N ARG A 59 -24.61 14.36 -17.75
CA ARG A 59 -23.24 13.80 -17.76
C ARG A 59 -22.90 13.02 -16.47
N ASN A 60 -23.48 13.39 -15.33
CA ASN A 60 -23.26 12.66 -14.08
C ASN A 60 -23.98 11.31 -14.11
N ILE A 61 -25.25 11.30 -14.53
CA ILE A 61 -26.05 10.09 -14.71
C ILE A 61 -25.39 9.13 -15.71
N GLU A 62 -24.85 9.64 -16.82
CA GLU A 62 -24.12 8.83 -17.79
C GLU A 62 -22.88 8.12 -17.22
N LYS A 63 -22.25 8.71 -16.19
CA LYS A 63 -21.05 8.14 -15.54
C LYS A 63 -21.39 7.09 -14.49
N GLU A 64 -22.57 7.13 -13.91
CA GLU A 64 -23.04 6.18 -12.90
C GLU A 64 -22.83 4.70 -13.28
N PRO A 65 -23.26 4.22 -14.47
CA PRO A 65 -23.08 2.81 -14.84
C PRO A 65 -21.61 2.40 -14.90
N LYS A 66 -20.74 3.29 -15.41
CA LYS A 66 -19.28 3.05 -15.47
C LYS A 66 -18.67 2.98 -14.08
N VAL A 67 -19.12 3.83 -13.15
CA VAL A 67 -18.67 3.79 -11.75
C VAL A 67 -19.11 2.49 -11.08
N ILE A 68 -20.34 2.04 -11.31
CA ILE A 68 -20.86 0.77 -10.79
C ILE A 68 -20.03 -0.41 -11.33
N GLU A 69 -19.78 -0.44 -12.64
CA GLU A 69 -18.97 -1.49 -13.28
C GLU A 69 -17.54 -1.54 -12.70
N LEU A 70 -16.88 -0.39 -12.58
CA LEU A 70 -15.53 -0.30 -12.03
C LEU A 70 -15.48 -0.71 -10.55
N ARG A 71 -16.50 -0.35 -9.76
CA ARG A 71 -16.63 -0.81 -8.37
C ARG A 71 -16.81 -2.32 -8.28
N GLY A 72 -17.61 -2.91 -9.18
CA GLY A 72 -17.78 -4.35 -9.29
C GLY A 72 -16.46 -5.07 -9.58
N LYS A 73 -15.74 -4.62 -10.62
CA LYS A 73 -14.41 -5.14 -10.99
C LYS A 73 -13.40 -5.01 -9.85
N LEU A 74 -13.40 -3.88 -9.13
CA LEU A 74 -12.54 -3.68 -7.98
C LEU A 74 -12.88 -4.66 -6.84
N SER A 75 -14.17 -4.88 -6.58
CA SER A 75 -14.64 -5.83 -5.57
C SER A 75 -14.17 -7.25 -5.90
N GLU A 76 -14.40 -7.69 -7.14
CA GLU A 76 -13.97 -9.01 -7.64
C GLU A 76 -12.45 -9.19 -7.51
N LEU A 77 -11.67 -8.23 -8.00
CA LEU A 77 -10.20 -8.28 -7.90
C LEU A 77 -9.71 -8.28 -6.44
N SER A 78 -10.39 -7.53 -5.56
CA SER A 78 -10.06 -7.52 -4.14
C SER A 78 -10.36 -8.86 -3.46
N GLU A 79 -11.41 -9.55 -3.87
CA GLU A 79 -11.79 -10.86 -3.38
C GLU A 79 -10.84 -11.94 -3.90
N GLU A 80 -10.47 -11.90 -5.18
CA GLU A 80 -9.41 -12.73 -5.75
C GLU A 80 -8.07 -12.51 -5.03
N GLY A 81 -7.70 -11.26 -4.75
CA GLY A 81 -6.51 -10.94 -3.97
C GLY A 81 -6.56 -11.56 -2.57
N ARG A 82 -7.70 -11.42 -1.88
CA ARG A 82 -7.91 -11.97 -0.54
C ARG A 82 -7.83 -13.51 -0.52
N THR A 83 -8.46 -14.18 -1.47
CA THR A 83 -8.44 -15.65 -1.58
C THR A 83 -7.05 -16.17 -1.88
N ARG A 84 -6.31 -15.54 -2.81
CA ARG A 84 -4.91 -15.88 -3.11
C ARG A 84 -4.00 -15.65 -1.90
N CYS A 85 -4.16 -14.53 -1.18
CA CYS A 85 -3.42 -14.27 0.06
C CYS A 85 -3.70 -15.33 1.13
N SER A 86 -4.96 -15.73 1.31
CA SER A 86 -5.34 -16.83 2.22
C SER A 86 -4.67 -18.14 1.80
N ALA A 87 -4.74 -18.50 0.52
CA ALA A 87 -4.13 -19.73 0.00
C ALA A 87 -2.59 -19.74 0.17
N VAL A 88 -1.93 -18.60 0.02
CA VAL A 88 -0.49 -18.46 0.28
C VAL A 88 -0.21 -18.61 1.77
N GLN A 89 -1.01 -17.98 2.63
CA GLN A 89 -0.88 -18.11 4.08
C GLN A 89 -1.04 -19.55 4.53
N ASP A 90 -2.02 -20.29 4.00
CA ASP A 90 -2.26 -21.70 4.30
C ASP A 90 -1.08 -22.58 3.84
N LYS A 91 -0.52 -22.30 2.67
CA LYS A 91 0.69 -23.01 2.21
C LYS A 91 1.89 -22.71 3.11
N LEU A 92 2.02 -21.47 3.58
CA LEU A 92 3.11 -21.04 4.46
C LEU A 92 2.98 -21.68 5.85
N THR A 93 1.78 -21.78 6.42
CA THR A 93 1.54 -22.48 7.69
C THR A 93 1.82 -23.98 7.57
N GLN A 94 1.37 -24.63 6.49
CA GLN A 94 1.69 -26.04 6.21
C GLN A 94 3.19 -26.27 6.08
N LEU A 95 3.92 -25.38 5.41
CA LEU A 95 5.37 -25.47 5.28
C LEU A 95 6.06 -25.32 6.65
N LYS A 96 5.64 -24.34 7.45
CA LYS A 96 6.15 -24.16 8.82
C LYS A 96 5.90 -25.39 9.70
N GLN A 97 4.71 -26.00 9.61
CA GLN A 97 4.38 -27.21 10.35
C GLN A 97 5.26 -28.40 9.91
N LYS A 98 5.43 -28.60 8.59
CA LYS A 98 6.31 -29.66 8.06
C LYS A 98 7.79 -29.45 8.41
N SER A 99 8.23 -28.19 8.50
CA SER A 99 9.60 -27.83 8.89
C SER A 99 9.83 -27.96 10.41
N GLY A 100 8.81 -28.30 11.20
CA GLY A 100 8.92 -28.45 12.66
C GLY A 100 9.32 -27.17 13.40
N GLY A 101 9.25 -26.01 12.75
CA GLY A 101 9.70 -24.72 13.31
C GLY A 101 11.22 -24.59 13.51
N THR A 102 12.01 -25.64 13.31
CA THR A 102 13.46 -25.61 13.52
C THR A 102 14.14 -25.02 12.30
N SER A 103 14.87 -23.91 12.48
CA SER A 103 15.71 -23.37 11.42
C SER A 103 16.80 -24.38 11.03
N GLN A 104 17.21 -24.39 9.77
CA GLN A 104 18.30 -25.27 9.30
C GLN A 104 19.57 -25.07 10.12
N GLU A 105 19.80 -23.83 10.58
CA GLU A 105 20.95 -23.46 11.43
C GLU A 105 20.82 -24.02 12.85
N ALA A 106 19.63 -23.97 13.46
CA ALA A 106 19.39 -24.58 14.77
C ALA A 106 19.53 -26.11 14.72
N ALA A 107 19.02 -26.75 13.67
CA ALA A 107 19.18 -28.19 13.48
C ALA A 107 20.65 -28.59 13.26
N LEU A 108 21.43 -27.78 12.54
CA LEU A 108 22.88 -27.98 12.40
C LEU A 108 23.59 -27.88 13.75
N ALA A 109 23.29 -26.84 14.54
CA ALA A 109 23.91 -26.65 15.86
C ALA A 109 23.63 -27.84 16.78
N LEU A 110 22.38 -28.31 16.86
CA LEU A 110 22.00 -29.50 17.63
C LEU A 110 22.76 -30.76 17.16
N LEU A 111 22.93 -30.93 15.85
CA LEU A 111 23.65 -32.07 15.30
C LEU A 111 25.16 -32.01 15.60
N GLN A 112 25.75 -30.82 15.60
CA GLN A 112 27.15 -30.60 15.99
C GLN A 112 27.36 -30.90 17.48
N THR A 113 26.47 -30.40 18.36
CA THR A 113 26.50 -30.72 19.79
C THR A 113 26.40 -32.22 20.01
N ALA A 114 25.43 -32.90 19.38
CA ALA A 114 25.29 -34.35 19.50
C ALA A 114 26.50 -35.12 18.94
N ALA A 115 27.21 -34.58 17.94
CA ALA A 115 28.45 -35.16 17.44
C ALA A 115 29.59 -35.03 18.46
N SER A 116 29.77 -33.84 19.06
CA SER A 116 30.74 -33.60 20.14
C SER A 116 30.47 -34.47 21.37
N GLU A 117 29.21 -34.57 21.81
CA GLU A 117 28.82 -35.43 22.93
C GLU A 117 29.14 -36.90 22.64
N SER A 118 28.95 -37.37 21.40
CA SER A 118 29.30 -38.74 21.03
C SER A 118 30.81 -38.97 20.98
N GLU A 119 31.58 -37.94 20.60
CA GLU A 119 33.04 -37.99 20.60
C GLU A 119 33.56 -38.13 22.04
N GLU A 120 33.08 -37.28 22.95
CA GLU A 120 33.38 -37.35 24.39
C GLU A 120 32.99 -38.71 24.99
N GLN A 121 31.80 -39.24 24.69
CA GLN A 121 31.39 -40.58 25.13
C GLN A 121 32.37 -41.66 24.67
N THR A 122 32.79 -41.63 23.40
CA THR A 122 33.76 -42.62 22.91
C THR A 122 35.15 -42.45 23.52
N GLU A 123 35.55 -41.23 23.89
CA GLU A 123 36.80 -40.98 24.61
C GLU A 123 36.73 -41.49 26.05
N GLU A 124 35.58 -41.33 26.72
CA GLU A 124 35.34 -41.86 28.05
C GLU A 124 35.42 -43.40 28.06
N MET A 125 34.86 -44.06 27.04
CA MET A 125 34.97 -45.51 26.88
C MET A 125 36.41 -45.99 26.72
N VAL A 126 37.21 -45.25 25.94
CA VAL A 126 38.65 -45.54 25.79
C VAL A 126 39.39 -45.36 27.12
N LYS A 127 39.02 -44.32 27.89
CA LYS A 127 39.61 -44.08 29.21
C LYS A 127 39.29 -45.22 30.19
N LYS A 128 38.02 -45.63 30.29
CA LYS A 128 37.58 -46.77 31.14
C LYS A 128 38.29 -48.07 30.78
N PHE A 129 38.49 -48.31 29.47
CA PHE A 129 39.27 -49.45 29.00
C PHE A 129 40.74 -49.38 29.46
N ASN A 130 41.40 -48.23 29.35
CA ASN A 130 42.78 -48.04 29.81
C ASN A 130 42.93 -48.16 31.35
N GLU A 131 41.87 -47.83 32.09
CA GLU A 131 41.80 -47.98 33.55
C GLU A 131 41.44 -49.43 33.97
N ASN A 132 41.29 -50.35 33.01
CA ASN A 132 40.88 -51.75 33.18
C ASN A 132 39.48 -51.92 33.82
N GLU A 133 38.60 -50.93 33.67
CA GLU A 133 37.22 -50.99 34.17
C GLU A 133 36.29 -51.81 33.25
N THR A 134 36.73 -52.12 32.03
CA THR A 134 35.94 -52.85 31.02
C THR A 134 36.78 -53.92 30.34
N ASN A 135 36.20 -55.09 30.05
CA ASN A 135 36.91 -56.15 29.33
C ASN A 135 36.96 -55.86 27.81
N VAL A 136 37.84 -56.58 27.10
CA VAL A 136 38.09 -56.35 25.66
C VAL A 136 36.85 -56.60 24.81
N GLU A 137 36.11 -57.69 25.07
CA GLU A 137 34.93 -58.07 24.28
C GLU A 137 33.83 -57.01 24.37
N ALA A 138 33.47 -56.58 25.60
CA ALA A 138 32.43 -55.57 25.83
C ALA A 138 32.85 -54.19 25.32
N PHE A 139 34.14 -53.83 25.48
CA PHE A 139 34.65 -52.58 24.92
C PHE A 139 34.49 -52.57 23.39
N LEU A 140 34.87 -53.64 22.69
CA LEU A 140 34.80 -53.68 21.23
C LEU A 140 33.35 -53.59 20.72
N GLU A 141 32.41 -54.27 21.37
CA GLU A 141 30.99 -54.24 20.98
C GLU A 141 30.40 -52.82 21.08
N ASP A 142 30.58 -52.16 22.22
CA ASP A 142 30.00 -50.83 22.46
C ASP A 142 30.79 -49.72 21.74
N PHE A 143 32.13 -49.80 21.70
CA PHE A 143 32.97 -48.76 21.12
C PHE A 143 32.80 -48.68 19.61
N LEU A 144 32.77 -49.81 18.90
CA LEU A 144 32.63 -49.80 17.44
C LEU A 144 31.28 -49.22 17.00
N SER A 145 30.20 -49.57 17.70
CA SER A 145 28.86 -49.04 17.42
C SER A 145 28.78 -47.54 17.71
N SER A 146 29.29 -47.09 18.86
CA SER A 146 29.31 -45.69 19.27
C SER A 146 30.21 -44.84 18.38
N ARG A 147 31.40 -45.33 18.02
CA ARG A 147 32.36 -44.65 17.14
C ARG A 147 31.81 -44.52 15.73
N LYS A 148 31.12 -45.55 15.21
CA LYS A 148 30.40 -45.46 13.94
C LYS A 148 29.31 -44.38 13.98
N GLN A 149 28.53 -44.32 15.07
CA GLN A 149 27.48 -43.31 15.22
C GLN A 149 28.05 -41.89 15.31
N MET A 150 29.16 -41.70 16.03
CA MET A 150 29.87 -40.43 16.09
C MET A 150 30.34 -39.98 14.69
N HIS A 151 31.02 -40.84 13.93
CA HIS A 151 31.46 -40.52 12.57
C HIS A 151 30.28 -40.19 11.64
N LEU A 152 29.17 -40.91 11.75
CA LEU A 152 27.95 -40.61 10.99
C LEU A 152 27.36 -39.25 11.36
N ARG A 153 27.30 -38.89 12.65
CA ARG A 153 26.83 -37.57 13.11
C ARG A 153 27.72 -36.45 12.57
N ARG A 154 29.04 -36.61 12.69
CA ARG A 154 30.04 -35.66 12.17
C ARG A 154 29.92 -35.46 10.65
N LEU A 155 29.83 -36.54 9.89
CA LEU A 155 29.67 -36.48 8.44
C LEU A 155 28.34 -35.81 8.05
N LYS A 156 27.24 -36.12 8.74
CA LYS A 156 25.95 -35.48 8.49
C LYS A 156 25.99 -33.98 8.79
N ALA A 157 26.67 -33.57 9.87
CA ALA A 157 26.86 -32.16 10.21
C ALA A 157 27.64 -31.41 9.12
N GLU A 158 28.76 -31.98 8.66
CA GLU A 158 29.58 -31.41 7.57
C GLU A 158 28.78 -31.26 6.27
N LYS A 159 28.05 -32.30 5.86
CA LYS A 159 27.23 -32.25 4.65
C LYS A 159 26.08 -31.25 4.76
N MET A 160 25.46 -31.15 5.92
CA MET A 160 24.44 -30.14 6.17
C MET A 160 25.01 -28.71 6.11
N GLN A 161 26.22 -28.50 6.64
CA GLN A 161 26.93 -27.22 6.55
C GLN A 161 27.24 -26.84 5.10
N ASP A 162 27.69 -27.80 4.28
CA ASP A 162 27.93 -27.60 2.86
C ASP A 162 26.66 -27.21 2.10
N LEU A 163 25.54 -27.89 2.38
CA LEU A 163 24.24 -27.57 1.77
C LEU A 163 23.78 -26.15 2.11
N ILE A 164 23.89 -25.75 3.39
CA ILE A 164 23.55 -24.39 3.83
C ILE A 164 24.46 -23.36 3.15
N ARG A 165 25.77 -23.63 3.07
CA ARG A 165 26.74 -22.74 2.39
C ARG A 165 26.47 -22.62 0.90
N ASN A 166 26.14 -23.72 0.22
CA ASN A 166 25.83 -23.74 -1.21
C ASN A 166 24.56 -22.93 -1.49
N LYS A 167 23.52 -23.10 -0.67
CA LYS A 167 22.28 -22.32 -0.78
C LYS A 167 22.54 -20.82 -0.63
N ARG A 168 23.36 -20.41 0.36
CA ARG A 168 23.73 -18.99 0.53
C ARG A 168 24.48 -18.44 -0.68
N ARG A 169 25.36 -19.24 -1.30
CA ARG A 169 26.09 -18.85 -2.52
C ARG A 169 25.17 -18.75 -3.74
N SER A 170 24.17 -19.61 -3.88
CA SER A 170 23.22 -19.53 -4.99
C SER A 170 22.19 -18.40 -4.83
N THR A 171 21.94 -17.92 -3.61
CA THR A 171 21.04 -16.80 -3.33
C THR A 171 21.75 -15.45 -3.21
N ALA A 172 23.09 -15.41 -3.27
CA ALA A 172 23.82 -14.15 -3.30
C ALA A 172 23.63 -13.51 -4.68
N PRO A 173 23.08 -12.28 -4.78
CA PRO A 173 23.16 -11.54 -6.04
C PRO A 173 24.65 -11.38 -6.34
N ALA A 174 25.04 -11.66 -7.59
CA ALA A 174 26.38 -11.39 -8.04
C ALA A 174 26.73 -9.94 -7.68
N ALA A 175 27.59 -9.75 -6.67
CA ALA A 175 28.27 -8.51 -6.41
C ALA A 175 29.32 -8.34 -7.52
N GLY A 176 28.84 -8.11 -8.73
CA GLY A 176 29.59 -7.70 -9.90
C GLY A 176 28.90 -6.45 -10.41
N GLY A 177 29.57 -5.31 -10.33
CA GLY A 177 29.07 -4.05 -10.85
C GLY A 177 28.58 -4.22 -12.29
N GLY A 178 27.35 -3.78 -12.54
CA GLY A 178 26.74 -3.95 -13.85
C GLY A 178 25.34 -3.37 -13.88
N ALA A 179 25.28 -2.13 -14.35
CA ALA A 179 24.15 -1.41 -14.94
C ALA A 179 22.75 -2.04 -14.82
N ILE A 180 21.85 -1.22 -14.27
CA ILE A 180 20.39 -1.25 -14.47
C ILE A 180 20.10 -1.51 -15.97
N PRO A 181 19.36 -2.57 -16.35
CA PRO A 181 18.88 -2.71 -17.72
C PRO A 181 17.75 -1.68 -17.98
N PRO A 182 17.84 -0.86 -19.04
CA PRO A 182 16.92 0.23 -19.27
C PRO A 182 15.69 -0.30 -20.02
N TYR A 183 14.63 -0.67 -19.31
CA TYR A 183 13.30 -0.66 -19.91
C TYR A 183 12.74 0.76 -19.81
N GLY A 184 13.19 1.60 -20.74
CA GLY A 184 12.59 2.90 -21.00
C GLY A 184 11.45 2.74 -22.00
N ASN A 185 10.23 3.07 -21.56
CA ASN A 185 9.27 3.82 -22.37
C ASN A 185 8.18 4.43 -21.48
N LEU A 186 8.56 5.30 -20.53
CA LEU A 186 7.63 6.20 -19.86
C LEU A 186 7.71 7.59 -20.50
N PRO A 187 6.57 8.21 -20.85
CA PRO A 187 6.53 9.56 -21.43
C PRO A 187 7.02 10.62 -20.44
N PRO A 188 7.62 11.73 -20.92
CA PRO A 188 8.20 12.74 -20.06
C PRO A 188 7.10 13.63 -19.48
N GLY A 189 6.85 13.53 -18.17
CA GLY A 189 6.10 14.55 -17.43
C GLY A 189 5.06 14.01 -16.47
N SER A 190 5.49 13.59 -15.27
CA SER A 190 4.66 13.65 -14.05
C SER A 190 5.52 13.32 -12.81
N GLY A 191 6.30 14.30 -12.35
CA GLY A 191 6.95 14.24 -11.04
C GLY A 191 5.90 14.46 -9.95
N PHE A 192 5.47 13.39 -9.27
CA PHE A 192 4.47 13.46 -8.21
C PHE A 192 5.03 13.25 -6.80
N TYR A 193 6.34 13.34 -6.56
CA TYR A 193 6.88 13.39 -5.19
C TYR A 193 8.16 14.23 -5.12
N PRO A 194 8.19 15.36 -4.37
CA PRO A 194 9.44 15.99 -4.02
C PRO A 194 10.05 15.28 -2.80
N SER A 195 11.27 14.80 -2.96
CA SER A 195 12.16 14.43 -1.86
C SER A 195 12.55 15.69 -1.09
N ALA A 196 12.42 15.64 0.24
CA ALA A 196 12.71 16.76 1.13
C ALA A 196 14.24 16.96 1.27
N ALA A 197 14.72 18.12 0.83
CA ALA A 197 16.04 18.65 1.18
C ALA A 197 15.88 19.77 2.24
N PRO A 198 16.80 19.90 3.21
CA PRO A 198 16.66 20.84 4.31
C PRO A 198 17.14 22.24 3.89
N GLY A 199 16.28 23.26 4.10
CA GLY A 199 16.70 24.67 4.07
C GLY A 199 16.10 25.51 2.95
N SER A 200 14.79 25.76 2.99
CA SER A 200 14.18 26.97 2.40
C SER A 200 12.75 27.11 2.91
N GLY A 201 12.49 28.13 3.73
CA GLY A 201 11.16 28.47 4.18
C GLY A 201 10.34 29.10 3.06
N VAL A 202 9.17 28.53 2.78
CA VAL A 202 8.10 29.15 1.98
C VAL A 202 6.74 28.66 2.50
N PRO A 203 5.68 29.49 2.48
CA PRO A 203 4.55 29.40 3.39
C PRO A 203 3.45 28.48 2.85
N TYR A 204 2.91 27.63 3.71
CA TYR A 204 1.71 26.84 3.41
C TYR A 204 0.45 27.69 3.61
N PRO A 205 -0.58 27.59 2.74
CA PRO A 205 -1.89 28.14 3.02
C PRO A 205 -2.59 27.25 4.04
N MET A 206 -2.52 27.66 5.30
CA MET A 206 -3.47 27.28 6.33
C MET A 206 -4.82 27.91 5.98
N MET A 207 -5.85 27.13 5.64
CA MET A 207 -7.27 27.39 5.99
C MET A 207 -8.21 26.40 5.27
N GLY A 208 -8.78 25.46 6.02
CA GLY A 208 -9.90 24.60 5.61
C GLY A 208 -10.35 23.69 6.76
N PRO A 209 -11.66 23.55 7.08
CA PRO A 209 -12.11 22.98 8.36
C PRO A 209 -11.71 21.52 8.59
N LEU A 210 -11.16 21.23 9.77
CA LEU A 210 -10.85 19.88 10.25
C LEU A 210 -12.16 19.07 10.40
N MET A 211 -12.33 18.03 9.58
CA MET A 211 -13.37 17.02 9.80
C MET A 211 -12.94 16.10 10.96
N PRO A 212 -13.82 15.83 11.96
CA PRO A 212 -13.47 14.97 13.09
C PRO A 212 -13.25 13.51 12.63
N MET A 213 -12.09 12.96 12.98
CA MET A 213 -11.79 11.54 12.78
C MET A 213 -12.57 10.69 13.81
N PRO A 214 -13.19 9.56 13.41
CA PRO A 214 -13.86 8.68 14.36
C PRO A 214 -12.83 7.89 15.20
N PRO A 215 -13.08 7.66 16.50
CA PRO A 215 -12.14 6.98 17.38
C PRO A 215 -12.01 5.49 17.03
N PRO A 216 -10.80 4.90 17.12
CA PRO A 216 -10.59 3.47 16.91
C PRO A 216 -11.19 2.67 18.07
N ALA A 217 -12.06 1.72 17.72
CA ALA A 217 -12.69 0.81 18.66
C ALA A 217 -11.68 -0.22 19.22
N GLY A 218 -11.69 -0.35 20.55
CA GLY A 218 -11.46 -1.63 21.25
C GLY A 218 -10.02 -2.01 21.57
N ARG A 219 -9.63 -1.81 22.84
CA ARG A 219 -8.71 -2.72 23.55
C ARG A 219 -9.48 -3.33 24.73
N PRO A 220 -9.60 -4.65 24.85
CA PRO A 220 -10.10 -5.28 26.06
C PRO A 220 -9.00 -5.34 27.13
N TYR A 221 -9.39 -5.08 28.38
CA TYR A 221 -8.70 -5.59 29.57
C TYR A 221 -9.13 -7.03 29.81
#